data_AF-A0A0Q6K9G7-F1
#
_entry.id   AF-A0A0Q6K9G7-F1
#
_cell.length_a   1.000
_cell.length_b   1.000
_cell.length_c   1.000
_cell.angle_alpha   90.00
_cell.angle_beta   90.00
_cell.angle_gamma   90.00
#
_symmetry.space_group_name_H-M   'P 1'
#
loop_
_entity.id
_entity.type
_entity.pdbx_description
1 polymer ?
#
loop_
_entity_poly.entity_id
_entity_poly.type
_entity_poly.pdbx_seq_one_letter_code
_entity_poly.pdbx_strand_id
1 'polypeptide(L)'
;MTHKTFVERLDDSVRWTGIPALAAGTQHRRPLRWTSLVILLLATGGIGATLHGASLYWPGQTLTMLCFGVAGFVRLLGPVKSFGTAEQVDERERAEREHAHMLGHWTTMALAIASLSIIVVVSMMASWDVLRLRNELITLTFYLMTMSAILPTFYASWRYRPLPSEG
;
A
#
# COMPACT_ATOMS: atom_id res chain seq x y z
N MET A 1 -39.40 17.17 -21.92
CA MET A 1 -39.00 16.68 -20.59
C MET A 1 -39.57 15.28 -20.44
N THR A 2 -38.74 14.25 -20.60
CA THR A 2 -39.18 12.85 -20.60
C THR A 2 -39.38 12.39 -19.15
N HIS A 3 -40.60 11.97 -18.80
CA HIS A 3 -40.93 11.50 -17.46
C HIS A 3 -40.28 10.13 -17.23
N LYS A 4 -39.25 10.07 -16.39
CA LYS A 4 -38.64 8.80 -15.97
C LYS A 4 -39.64 8.00 -15.14
N THR A 5 -39.74 6.71 -15.45
CA THR A 5 -40.57 5.75 -14.72
C THR A 5 -40.01 5.46 -13.32
N PHE A 6 -40.84 4.98 -12.41
CA PHE A 6 -40.42 4.65 -11.03
C PHE A 6 -39.28 3.64 -11.00
N VAL A 7 -39.29 2.68 -11.94
CA VAL A 7 -38.23 1.67 -12.10
C VAL A 7 -36.90 2.32 -12.51
N GLU A 8 -36.90 3.26 -13.45
CA GLU A 8 -35.68 3.98 -13.85
C GLU A 8 -35.09 4.82 -12.72
N ARG A 9 -35.93 5.39 -11.85
CA ARG A 9 -35.44 6.11 -10.66
C ARG A 9 -34.82 5.17 -9.63
N LEU A 10 -35.37 3.96 -9.49
CA LEU A 10 -34.81 2.94 -8.62
C LEU A 10 -33.46 2.46 -9.16
N ASP A 11 -33.37 2.23 -10.47
CA ASP A 11 -32.14 1.79 -11.14
C ASP A 11 -31.03 2.86 -11.05
N ASP A 12 -31.39 4.15 -11.22
CA ASP A 12 -30.47 5.28 -11.02
C ASP A 12 -29.99 5.38 -9.55
N SER A 13 -30.84 5.07 -8.57
CA SER A 13 -30.46 5.08 -7.15
C SER A 13 -29.46 3.98 -6.78
N VAL A 14 -29.54 2.83 -7.47
CA VAL A 14 -28.63 1.71 -7.27
C VAL A 14 -27.29 1.93 -7.98
N ARG A 15 -27.25 2.69 -9.08
CA ARG A 15 -25.99 3.02 -9.80
C ARG A 15 -24.94 3.73 -8.93
N TRP A 16 -25.37 4.58 -8.01
CA TRP A 16 -24.50 5.22 -7.01
C TRP A 16 -23.70 4.20 -6.17
N THR A 17 -24.29 3.02 -5.93
CA THR A 17 -23.73 2.03 -4.99
C THR A 17 -22.61 1.21 -5.60
N GLY A 18 -22.45 1.25 -6.93
CA GLY A 18 -21.49 0.43 -7.67
C GLY A 18 -21.85 -1.07 -7.75
N ILE A 19 -22.96 -1.50 -7.14
CA ILE A 19 -23.48 -2.87 -7.21
C ILE A 19 -23.73 -3.35 -8.66
N PRO A 20 -24.27 -2.51 -9.59
CA PRO A 20 -24.45 -2.94 -10.98
C PRO A 20 -23.14 -3.24 -11.70
N ALA A 21 -22.07 -2.49 -11.40
CA ALA A 21 -20.74 -2.73 -11.97
C ALA A 21 -20.07 -3.99 -11.40
N LEU A 22 -20.39 -4.34 -10.15
CA LEU A 22 -20.00 -5.63 -9.53
C LEU A 22 -20.76 -6.80 -10.16
N ALA A 23 -22.05 -6.64 -10.45
CA ALA A 23 -22.88 -7.67 -11.10
C ALA A 23 -22.52 -7.86 -12.59
N ALA A 24 -22.07 -6.81 -13.27
CA ALA A 24 -21.65 -6.85 -14.68
C ALA A 24 -20.21 -7.35 -14.90
N GLY A 25 -19.48 -7.75 -13.84
CA GLY A 25 -18.09 -8.23 -13.95
C GLY A 25 -17.06 -7.20 -14.40
N THR A 26 -17.45 -5.94 -14.61
CA THR A 26 -16.59 -4.86 -15.12
C THR A 26 -15.94 -4.11 -13.97
N GLN A 27 -15.18 -4.81 -13.14
CA GLN A 27 -14.54 -4.21 -11.98
C GLN A 27 -13.29 -3.41 -12.41
N HIS A 28 -13.50 -2.15 -12.79
CA HIS A 28 -12.42 -1.20 -13.11
C HIS A 28 -11.58 -0.90 -11.86
N ARG A 29 -10.52 -1.69 -11.63
CA ARG A 29 -9.55 -1.44 -10.55
C ARG A 29 -8.73 -0.21 -10.91
N ARG A 30 -8.89 0.89 -10.17
CA ARG A 30 -8.13 2.12 -10.39
C ARG A 30 -6.65 1.87 -10.04
N PRO A 31 -5.71 2.03 -10.98
CA PRO A 31 -4.30 1.81 -10.71
C PRO A 31 -3.75 2.93 -9.80
N LEU A 32 -3.58 2.65 -8.51
CA LEU A 32 -2.99 3.56 -7.51
C LEU A 32 -1.45 3.66 -7.63
N ARG A 33 -0.94 3.75 -8.87
CA ARG A 33 0.50 3.72 -9.20
C ARG A 33 1.27 4.84 -8.53
N TRP A 34 0.80 6.08 -8.73
CA TRP A 34 1.46 7.28 -8.22
C TRP A 34 1.33 7.41 -6.71
N THR A 35 0.15 7.12 -6.16
CA THR A 35 -0.08 7.16 -4.71
C THR A 35 0.87 6.21 -3.98
N SER A 36 0.98 4.96 -4.47
CA SER A 36 1.87 3.96 -3.89
C SER A 36 3.35 4.38 -4.00
N LEU A 37 3.76 4.92 -5.15
CA LEU A 37 5.13 5.40 -5.37
C LEU A 37 5.49 6.58 -4.45
N VAL A 38 4.59 7.56 -4.33
CA VAL A 38 4.81 8.74 -3.47
C VAL A 38 4.93 8.32 -2.02
N ILE A 39 4.08 7.41 -1.54
CA ILE A 39 4.17 6.94 -0.15
C ILE A 39 5.47 6.14 0.07
N LEU A 40 5.90 5.31 -0.88
CA LEU A 40 7.19 4.60 -0.80
C LEU A 40 8.36 5.57 -0.68
N LEU A 41 8.40 6.60 -1.53
CA LEU A 41 9.45 7.61 -1.49
C LEU A 41 9.43 8.41 -0.19
N LEU A 42 8.24 8.82 0.28
CA LEU A 42 8.11 9.57 1.54
C LEU A 42 8.49 8.72 2.76
N ALA A 43 8.08 7.46 2.81
CA ALA A 43 8.46 6.55 3.90
C ALA A 43 9.97 6.29 3.92
N THR A 44 10.57 6.13 2.74
CA THR A 44 12.03 5.93 2.59
C THR A 44 12.80 7.19 2.97
N GLY A 45 12.30 8.36 2.56
CA GLY A 45 12.85 9.65 2.98
C GLY A 45 12.72 9.89 4.48
N GLY A 46 11.59 9.49 5.07
CA GLY A 46 11.33 9.59 6.51
C GLY A 46 12.34 8.81 7.34
N ILE A 47 12.60 7.54 6.99
CA ILE A 47 13.60 6.74 7.70
C ILE A 47 15.04 7.19 7.39
N GLY A 48 15.31 7.66 6.16
CA GLY A 48 16.60 8.29 5.85
C GLY A 48 16.87 9.54 6.69
N ALA A 49 15.82 10.33 6.97
CA ALA A 49 15.90 11.51 7.81
C ALA A 49 16.16 11.18 9.29
N THR A 50 15.61 10.08 9.82
CA THR A 50 15.91 9.66 11.21
C THR A 50 17.38 9.26 11.39
N LEU A 51 17.94 8.59 10.38
CA LEU A 51 19.34 8.17 10.37
C LEU A 51 20.32 9.35 10.21
N HIS A 52 19.93 10.46 9.59
CA HIS A 52 20.86 11.56 9.30
C HIS A 52 21.31 12.32 10.56
N GLY A 53 20.44 12.49 11.55
CA GLY A 53 20.79 13.23 12.77
C GLY A 53 19.60 13.60 13.66
N ALA A 54 19.90 14.04 14.88
CA ALA A 54 18.89 14.33 15.91
C ALA A 54 17.91 15.46 15.52
N SER A 55 18.34 16.42 14.71
CA SER A 55 17.49 17.54 14.24
C SER A 55 16.35 17.09 13.33
N LEU A 56 16.55 16.01 12.56
CA LEU A 56 15.59 15.48 11.60
C LEU A 56 14.87 14.23 12.10
N TYR A 57 15.22 13.75 13.30
CA TYR A 57 14.64 12.55 13.88
C TYR A 57 13.11 12.63 14.00
N TRP A 58 12.59 13.64 14.69
CA TRP A 58 11.14 13.78 14.91
C TRP A 58 10.36 14.03 13.60
N PRO A 59 10.81 14.91 12.68
CA PRO A 59 10.20 15.03 11.36
C PRO A 59 10.20 13.71 10.56
N GLY A 60 11.31 12.97 10.58
CA GLY A 60 11.43 11.70 9.87
C GLY A 60 10.52 10.62 10.43
N GLN A 61 10.45 10.52 11.77
CA GLN A 61 9.58 9.56 12.45
C GLN A 61 8.10 9.87 12.20
N THR A 62 7.69 11.13 12.35
CA THR A 62 6.29 11.55 12.11
C THR A 62 5.87 11.32 10.67
N LEU A 63 6.75 11.61 9.69
CA LEU A 63 6.51 11.31 8.29
C LEU A 63 6.32 9.81 8.04
N THR A 64 7.16 8.97 8.66
CA THR A 64 7.08 7.51 8.55
C THR A 64 5.76 6.97 9.14
N MET A 65 5.35 7.47 10.30
CA MET A 65 4.07 7.11 10.93
C MET A 65 2.87 7.56 10.09
N LEU A 66 2.92 8.76 9.49
CA LEU A 66 1.88 9.24 8.61
C LEU A 66 1.77 8.35 7.36
N CYS A 67 2.90 7.99 6.76
CA CYS A 67 2.93 7.05 5.63
C CYS A 67 2.32 5.69 6.00
N PHE A 68 2.59 5.17 7.20
CA PHE A 68 1.96 3.95 7.70
C PHE A 68 0.43 4.08 7.80
N GLY A 69 -0.07 5.18 8.36
CA GLY A 69 -1.51 5.45 8.43
C GLY A 69 -2.15 5.47 7.05
N VAL A 70 -1.55 6.18 6.09
CA VAL A 70 -2.03 6.26 4.70
C VAL A 70 -1.93 4.90 3.99
N ALA A 71 -0.88 4.13 4.24
CA ALA A 71 -0.71 2.78 3.69
C ALA A 71 -1.83 1.83 4.10
N GLY A 72 -2.35 1.97 5.32
CA GLY A 72 -3.53 1.24 5.78
C GLY A 72 -4.75 1.49 4.89
N PHE A 73 -5.01 2.75 4.52
CA PHE A 73 -6.09 3.09 3.59
C PHE A 73 -5.84 2.57 2.18
N VAL A 74 -4.60 2.62 1.69
CA VAL A 74 -4.23 2.05 0.37
C VAL A 74 -4.45 0.54 0.34
N ARG A 75 -4.20 -0.18 1.43
CA ARG A 75 -4.48 -1.62 1.50
C ARG A 75 -5.98 -1.94 1.47
N LEU A 76 -6.82 -1.06 2.01
CA LEU A 76 -8.28 -1.22 2.00
C LEU A 76 -8.90 -0.86 0.65
N LEU A 77 -8.40 0.21 0.00
CA LEU A 77 -8.93 0.75 -1.26
C LEU A 77 -8.15 0.29 -2.49
N GLY A 78 -7.09 -0.50 -2.28
CA GLY A 78 -6.13 -0.88 -3.30
C GLY A 78 -6.67 -1.87 -4.32
N PRO A 79 -6.03 -1.96 -5.50
CA PRO A 79 -6.34 -2.96 -6.52
C PRO A 79 -6.17 -4.40 -6.04
N VAL A 80 -5.43 -4.65 -4.94
CA VAL A 80 -5.31 -5.98 -4.34
C VAL A 80 -5.97 -5.93 -2.96
N LYS A 81 -7.21 -6.43 -2.87
CA LYS A 81 -7.86 -6.64 -1.58
C LYS A 81 -7.17 -7.77 -0.82
N SER A 82 -7.10 -7.65 0.51
CA SER A 82 -6.51 -8.65 1.38
C SER A 82 -7.20 -10.01 1.27
N PHE A 83 -6.44 -11.09 1.52
CA PHE A 83 -6.99 -12.43 1.70
C PHE A 83 -8.21 -12.40 2.66
N GLY A 84 -9.34 -12.97 2.22
CA GLY A 84 -10.59 -13.05 3.00
C GLY A 84 -11.75 -12.16 2.53
N THR A 85 -11.57 -11.32 1.51
CA THR A 85 -12.71 -10.60 0.90
C THR A 85 -13.57 -11.54 0.07
N ALA A 86 -14.90 -11.52 0.27
CA ALA A 86 -15.91 -12.37 -0.40
C ALA A 86 -16.09 -12.13 -1.91
N GLU A 87 -15.13 -11.47 -2.54
CA GLU A 87 -15.16 -11.13 -3.96
C GLU A 87 -14.84 -12.38 -4.78
N GLN A 88 -15.65 -12.68 -5.81
CA GLN A 88 -15.36 -13.77 -6.75
C GLN A 88 -14.20 -13.35 -7.64
N VAL A 89 -13.00 -13.79 -7.25
CA VAL A 89 -11.75 -13.55 -7.99
C VAL A 89 -11.55 -14.71 -8.97
N ASP A 90 -11.41 -14.38 -10.24
CA ASP A 90 -11.06 -15.33 -11.31
C ASP A 90 -9.69 -15.99 -11.03
N GLU A 91 -9.43 -17.18 -11.56
CA GLU A 91 -8.21 -17.95 -11.22
C GLU A 91 -6.93 -17.18 -11.57
N ARG A 92 -6.93 -16.47 -12.70
CA ARG A 92 -5.83 -15.61 -13.13
C ARG A 92 -5.56 -14.49 -12.12
N GLU A 93 -6.61 -13.86 -11.62
CA GLU A 93 -6.47 -12.80 -10.63
C GLU A 93 -5.98 -13.35 -9.28
N ARG A 94 -6.34 -14.58 -8.91
CA ARG A 94 -5.81 -15.23 -7.69
C ARG A 94 -4.30 -15.45 -7.80
N ALA A 95 -3.82 -15.98 -8.93
CA ALA A 95 -2.40 -16.19 -9.17
C ALA A 95 -1.61 -14.87 -9.19
N GLU A 96 -2.16 -13.81 -9.78
CA GLU A 96 -1.52 -12.47 -9.77
C GLU A 96 -1.46 -11.87 -8.36
N ARG A 97 -2.52 -12.03 -7.54
CA ARG A 97 -2.53 -11.61 -6.13
C ARG A 97 -1.50 -12.38 -5.30
N GLU A 98 -1.41 -13.69 -5.48
CA GLU A 98 -0.44 -14.53 -4.78
C GLU A 98 1.00 -14.11 -5.10
N HIS A 99 1.31 -13.93 -6.39
CA HIS A 99 2.61 -13.43 -6.81
C HIS A 99 2.91 -12.03 -6.24
N ALA A 100 1.93 -11.13 -6.22
CA ALA A 100 2.09 -9.79 -5.66
C ALA A 100 2.41 -9.83 -4.16
N HIS A 101 1.71 -10.69 -3.40
CA HIS A 101 1.95 -10.86 -1.97
C HIS A 101 3.28 -11.55 -1.67
N MET A 102 3.63 -12.59 -2.42
CA MET A 102 4.94 -13.25 -2.29
C MET A 102 6.07 -12.27 -2.57
N LEU A 103 6.04 -11.55 -3.69
CA LEU A 103 7.08 -10.59 -4.04
C LEU A 103 7.16 -9.46 -3.01
N GLY A 104 6.03 -8.92 -2.57
CA GLY A 104 5.98 -7.94 -1.49
C GLY A 104 6.56 -8.46 -0.18
N HIS A 105 6.31 -9.73 0.16
CA HIS A 105 6.85 -10.37 1.37
C HIS A 105 8.38 -10.54 1.28
N TRP A 106 8.88 -11.14 0.20
CA TRP A 106 10.31 -11.36 -0.02
C TRP A 106 11.10 -10.04 -0.04
N THR A 107 10.58 -9.02 -0.72
CA THR A 107 11.21 -7.70 -0.76
C THR A 107 11.20 -7.03 0.62
N THR A 108 10.10 -7.11 1.37
CA THR A 108 10.05 -6.60 2.75
C THR A 108 11.03 -7.33 3.66
N MET A 109 11.16 -8.65 3.54
CA MET A 109 12.11 -9.44 4.32
C MET A 109 13.57 -9.10 4.01
N ALA A 110 13.94 -9.01 2.74
CA ALA A 110 15.27 -8.58 2.33
C ALA A 110 15.60 -7.19 2.88
N LEU A 111 14.63 -6.26 2.81
CA LEU A 111 14.78 -4.92 3.33
C LEU A 111 14.88 -4.90 4.86
N ALA A 112 14.13 -5.75 5.57
CA ALA A 112 14.21 -5.89 7.02
C ALA A 112 15.61 -6.34 7.46
N ILE A 113 16.17 -7.35 6.81
CA ILE A 113 17.52 -7.84 7.10
C ILE A 113 18.57 -6.74 6.83
N ALA A 114 18.46 -6.08 5.67
CA ALA A 114 19.39 -5.02 5.29
C ALA A 114 19.32 -3.82 6.25
N SER A 115 18.12 -3.34 6.56
CA SER A 115 17.92 -2.19 7.45
C SER A 115 18.33 -2.48 8.89
N LEU A 116 18.05 -3.67 9.42
CA LEU A 116 18.54 -4.08 10.75
C LEU A 116 20.08 -4.09 10.78
N SER A 117 20.71 -4.62 9.74
CA SER A 117 22.17 -4.64 9.64
C SER A 117 22.75 -3.22 9.62
N ILE A 118 22.12 -2.31 8.87
CA ILE A 118 22.51 -0.90 8.82
C ILE A 118 22.33 -0.23 10.19
N ILE A 119 21.20 -0.42 10.87
CA ILE A 119 20.96 0.15 12.20
C ILE A 119 22.03 -0.31 13.19
N VAL A 120 22.39 -1.60 13.19
CA VAL A 120 23.45 -2.12 14.06
C VAL A 120 24.77 -1.41 13.78
N VAL A 121 25.23 -1.37 12.52
CA VAL A 121 26.50 -0.73 12.15
C VAL A 121 26.50 0.76 12.51
N VAL A 122 25.45 1.50 12.15
CA VAL A 122 25.36 2.94 12.42
C VAL A 122 25.28 3.20 13.93
N SER A 123 24.53 2.40 14.69
CA SER A 123 24.43 2.56 16.14
C SER A 123 25.77 2.40 16.85
N MET A 124 26.61 1.48 16.39
CA MET A 124 27.97 1.28 16.91
C MET A 124 28.88 2.46 16.56
N MET A 125 28.86 2.91 15.30
CA MET A 125 29.69 4.02 14.84
C MET A 125 29.33 5.35 15.50
N ALA A 126 28.04 5.61 15.69
CA ALA A 126 27.53 6.87 16.26
C ALA A 126 27.30 6.80 17.77
N SER A 127 27.66 5.69 18.43
CA SER A 127 27.54 5.48 19.88
C SER A 127 26.16 5.86 20.42
N TRP A 128 25.11 5.35 19.77
CA TRP A 128 23.75 5.66 20.16
C TRP A 128 23.42 5.14 21.56
N ASP A 129 22.65 5.93 22.29
CA ASP A 129 22.06 5.51 23.56
C ASP A 129 20.92 4.50 23.32
N VAL A 130 20.61 3.72 24.37
CA VAL A 130 19.59 2.67 24.31
C VAL A 130 18.21 3.22 23.92
N LEU A 131 17.87 4.44 24.37
CA LEU A 131 16.59 5.05 24.06
C LEU A 131 16.50 5.40 22.56
N ARG A 132 17.56 5.98 21.98
CA ARG A 132 17.61 6.23 20.53
C ARG A 132 17.54 4.93 19.72
N LEU A 133 18.27 3.89 20.10
CA LEU A 133 18.21 2.60 19.42
C LEU A 133 16.80 2.01 19.44
N ARG A 134 16.14 2.01 20.61
CA ARG A 134 14.75 1.56 20.75
C ARG A 134 13.81 2.35 19.82
N ASN A 135 13.97 3.67 19.78
CA ASN A 135 13.12 4.55 19.00
C ASN A 135 13.31 4.33 17.47
N GLU A 136 14.54 4.08 17.02
CA GLU A 136 14.81 3.72 15.62
C GLU A 136 14.24 2.34 15.26
N LEU A 137 14.31 1.34 16.15
CA LEU A 137 13.69 0.03 15.92
C LEU A 137 12.16 0.13 15.80
N ILE A 138 11.52 0.99 16.61
CA ILE A 138 10.09 1.28 16.49
C ILE A 138 9.78 1.92 15.13
N THR A 139 10.55 2.93 14.73
CA THR A 139 10.38 3.62 13.44
C THR A 139 10.58 2.66 12.27
N LEU A 140 11.60 1.79 12.33
CA LEU A 140 11.83 0.74 11.35
C LEU A 140 10.65 -0.22 11.26
N THR A 141 10.04 -0.60 12.39
CA THR A 141 8.87 -1.48 12.39
C THR A 141 7.72 -0.85 11.60
N PHE A 142 7.41 0.42 11.84
CA PHE A 142 6.38 1.14 11.07
C PHE A 142 6.71 1.24 9.59
N TYR A 143 7.98 1.48 9.25
CA TYR A 143 8.44 1.48 7.86
C TYR A 143 8.25 0.12 7.18
N LEU A 144 8.62 -0.98 7.83
CA LEU A 144 8.43 -2.34 7.29
C LEU A 144 6.95 -2.70 7.15
N MET A 145 6.11 -2.30 8.11
CA MET A 145 4.65 -2.47 7.99
C MET A 145 4.10 -1.69 6.80
N THR A 146 4.54 -0.45 6.60
CA THR A 146 4.20 0.40 5.45
C THR A 146 4.58 -0.28 4.13
N MET A 147 5.80 -0.81 4.05
CA MET A 147 6.30 -1.56 2.89
C MET A 147 5.45 -2.78 2.60
N SER A 148 5.16 -3.61 3.61
CA SER A 148 4.34 -4.81 3.45
C SER A 148 2.91 -4.51 2.96
N ALA A 149 2.35 -3.35 3.32
CA ALA A 149 1.02 -2.93 2.90
C ALA A 149 1.00 -2.39 1.47
N ILE A 150 2.04 -1.69 1.05
CA ILE A 150 2.07 -0.97 -0.24
C ILE A 150 2.68 -1.81 -1.36
N LEU A 151 3.72 -2.61 -1.10
CA LEU A 151 4.45 -3.33 -2.14
C LEU A 151 3.56 -4.25 -3.02
N PRO A 152 2.62 -5.05 -2.46
CA PRO A 152 1.71 -5.84 -3.27
C PRO A 152 0.82 -4.97 -4.16
N THR A 153 0.32 -3.87 -3.60
CA THR A 153 -0.53 -2.88 -4.29
C THR A 153 0.23 -2.18 -5.42
N PHE A 154 1.47 -1.77 -5.16
CA PHE A 154 2.36 -1.16 -6.13
C PHE A 154 2.63 -2.14 -7.28
N TYR A 155 3.09 -3.35 -6.98
CA TYR A 155 3.38 -4.37 -7.98
C TYR A 155 2.16 -4.69 -8.86
N ALA A 156 1.01 -4.94 -8.25
CA ALA A 156 -0.22 -5.21 -8.98
C ALA A 156 -0.66 -4.01 -9.82
N SER A 157 -0.55 -2.78 -9.31
CA SER A 157 -0.93 -1.58 -10.06
C SER A 157 -0.13 -1.39 -11.34
N TRP A 158 1.14 -1.82 -11.36
CA TRP A 158 2.02 -1.75 -12.52
C TRP A 158 1.87 -2.95 -13.47
N ARG A 159 1.59 -4.14 -12.94
CA ARG A 159 1.42 -5.35 -13.73
C ARG A 159 0.04 -5.45 -14.39
N TYR A 160 -0.99 -4.83 -13.80
CA TYR A 160 -2.33 -4.79 -14.38
C TYR A 160 -2.32 -3.97 -15.68
N ARG A 161 -2.53 -4.66 -16.81
CA ARG A 161 -2.87 -4.05 -18.09
C ARG A 161 -4.38 -4.20 -18.26
N PRO A 162 -5.16 -3.11 -18.35
CA PRO A 162 -6.56 -3.23 -18.73
C PRO A 162 -6.60 -3.89 -20.10
N LEU A 163 -7.37 -4.97 -20.23
CA LEU A 163 -7.69 -5.52 -21.54
C LEU A 163 -8.38 -4.42 -22.36
N PRO A 164 -8.13 -4.32 -23.68
CA PRO A 164 -8.91 -3.43 -24.52
C PRO A 164 -10.38 -3.75 -24.26
N SER A 165 -11.16 -2.75 -23.86
CA SER A 165 -12.60 -2.88 -23.90
C SER A 165 -12.95 -3.19 -25.34
N GLU A 166 -13.46 -4.39 -25.60
CA GLU A 166 -14.10 -4.68 -26.89
C GLU A 166 -15.19 -3.62 -27.08
N GLY A 167 -14.93 -2.70 -28.00
CA GLY A 167 -15.82 -1.64 -28.44
C GLY A 167 -15.82 -1.64 -29.96
#